data_AF-A0A2G0E6N7-F1
#
_entry.id   AF-A0A2G0E6N7-F1
#
_cell.length_a   1.000
_cell.length_b   1.000
_cell.length_c   1.000
_cell.angle_alpha   90.00
_cell.angle_beta   90.00
_cell.angle_gamma   90.00
#
_symmetry.space_group_name_H-M   'P 1'
#
loop_
_entity.id
_entity.type
_entity.pdbx_description
1 polymer ?
#
loop_
_entity_poly.entity_id
_entity_poly.type
_entity_poly.pdbx_seq_one_letter_code
_entity_poly.pdbx_strand_id
1 'polypeptide(L)'
;TAMQQLPRKSTEDSALSYLMIQYANVLLMIDFYIAKPVVIGIDLESLPIYRIAFQQYLIRELRGVSGIEIESYEEGKNYDLVITFCQRNKQQSEYYLSEFASPYDIIRLKRRIEMLKKEKN
;
A
#
# COMPACT_ATOMS: atom_id res chain seq x y z
N THR A 1 -11.59 0.65 67.03
CA THR A 1 -11.91 1.73 66.08
C THR A 1 -11.40 1.33 64.72
N ALA A 2 -12.30 1.23 63.75
CA ALA A 2 -12.09 0.62 62.44
C ALA A 2 -11.38 1.56 61.46
N MET A 3 -10.46 1.01 60.65
CA MET A 3 -10.11 1.56 59.35
C MET A 3 -10.00 0.41 58.33
N GLN A 4 -11.09 0.17 57.62
CA GLN A 4 -11.11 -0.62 56.40
C GLN A 4 -10.28 0.11 55.34
N GLN A 5 -9.15 -0.48 54.97
CA GLN A 5 -8.43 -0.09 53.76
C GLN A 5 -9.24 -0.56 52.55
N LEU A 6 -9.65 0.38 51.69
CA LEU A 6 -10.27 0.09 50.40
C LEU A 6 -9.18 -0.21 49.36
N PRO A 7 -9.18 -1.38 48.68
CA PRO A 7 -8.43 -1.58 47.46
C PRO A 7 -9.40 -1.48 46.28
N ARG A 8 -9.50 -0.34 45.61
CA ARG A 8 -10.28 -0.21 44.36
C ARG A 8 -9.86 1.01 43.56
N LYS A 9 -8.88 0.83 42.67
CA LYS A 9 -8.58 1.79 41.59
C LYS A 9 -7.94 1.12 40.37
N SER A 10 -7.13 0.07 40.56
CA SER A 10 -6.41 -0.61 39.48
C SER A 10 -7.30 -1.33 38.45
N THR A 11 -8.46 -1.83 38.82
CA THR A 11 -9.36 -2.55 37.91
C THR A 11 -10.12 -1.63 36.95
N GLU A 12 -10.44 -0.41 37.38
CA GLU A 12 -11.15 0.58 36.55
C GLU A 12 -10.22 1.16 35.48
N ASP A 13 -8.95 1.43 35.83
CA ASP A 13 -7.93 1.86 34.87
C ASP A 13 -7.65 0.79 33.80
N SER A 14 -7.69 -0.50 34.17
CA SER A 14 -7.53 -1.61 33.23
C SER A 14 -8.72 -1.75 32.27
N ALA A 15 -9.95 -1.60 32.78
CA ALA A 15 -11.17 -1.64 31.96
C ALA A 15 -11.25 -0.49 30.96
N LEU A 16 -10.90 0.73 31.39
CA LEU A 16 -10.82 1.90 30.50
C LEU A 16 -9.73 1.72 29.43
N SER A 17 -8.56 1.20 29.81
CA SER A 17 -7.47 0.93 28.85
C SER A 17 -7.89 -0.09 27.79
N TYR A 18 -8.59 -1.15 28.19
CA TYR A 18 -9.11 -2.15 27.26
C TYR A 18 -10.16 -1.55 26.30
N LEU A 19 -11.08 -0.73 26.81
CA LEU A 19 -12.07 -0.04 25.99
C LEU A 19 -11.42 0.91 24.96
N MET A 20 -10.36 1.62 25.38
CA MET A 20 -9.60 2.50 24.47
C MET A 20 -8.90 1.72 23.36
N ILE A 21 -8.35 0.53 23.66
CA ILE A 21 -7.77 -0.36 22.65
C ILE A 21 -8.85 -0.83 21.67
N GLN A 22 -10.02 -1.24 22.14
CA GLN A 22 -11.13 -1.64 21.28
C GLN A 22 -11.59 -0.50 20.37
N TYR A 23 -11.70 0.71 20.90
CA TYR A 23 -12.05 1.90 20.13
C TYR A 23 -11.01 2.19 19.04
N ALA A 24 -9.72 2.16 19.38
CA ALA A 24 -8.64 2.33 18.41
C ALA A 24 -8.68 1.27 17.32
N ASN A 25 -8.97 0.01 17.66
CA ASN A 25 -9.12 -1.06 16.68
C ASN A 25 -10.27 -0.82 15.71
N VAL A 26 -11.42 -0.33 16.19
CA VAL A 26 -12.56 0.02 15.32
C VAL A 26 -12.20 1.17 14.38
N LEU A 27 -11.54 2.21 14.89
CA LEU A 27 -11.07 3.32 14.04
C LEU A 27 -10.12 2.82 12.95
N LEU A 28 -9.14 1.99 13.31
CA LEU A 28 -8.22 1.39 12.33
C LEU A 28 -8.98 0.57 11.28
N MET A 29 -10.00 -0.20 11.68
CA MET A 29 -10.80 -0.99 10.75
C MET A 29 -11.58 -0.11 9.77
N ILE A 30 -12.11 1.01 10.24
CA ILE A 30 -12.79 2.01 9.41
C ILE A 30 -11.79 2.66 8.44
N ASP A 31 -10.62 3.07 8.92
CA ASP A 31 -9.56 3.65 8.10
C ASP A 31 -9.14 2.69 6.98
N PHE A 32 -8.95 1.40 7.28
CA PHE A 32 -8.66 0.38 6.27
C PHE A 32 -9.81 0.16 5.28
N TYR A 33 -11.06 0.23 5.73
CA TYR A 33 -12.23 0.04 4.87
C TYR A 33 -12.43 1.20 3.89
N ILE A 34 -12.17 2.43 4.34
CA ILE A 34 -12.33 3.63 3.52
C ILE A 34 -11.15 3.81 2.55
N ALA A 35 -9.95 3.37 2.94
CA ALA A 35 -8.74 3.54 2.15
C ALA A 35 -8.91 2.91 0.75
N LYS A 36 -8.87 3.76 -0.28
CA LYS A 36 -8.91 3.30 -1.67
C LYS A 36 -7.48 2.88 -2.07
N PRO A 37 -7.26 1.61 -2.42
CA PRO A 37 -5.95 1.18 -2.85
C PRO A 37 -5.57 1.85 -4.17
N VAL A 38 -4.29 2.16 -4.35
CA VAL A 38 -3.73 2.57 -5.64
C VAL A 38 -3.52 1.32 -6.48
N VAL A 39 -4.22 1.23 -7.60
CA VAL A 39 -4.20 0.08 -8.51
C VAL A 39 -3.08 0.28 -9.53
N ILE A 40 -2.12 -0.64 -9.53
CA ILE A 40 -0.89 -0.59 -10.32
C ILE A 40 -0.88 -1.75 -11.30
N GLY A 41 -0.88 -1.43 -12.59
CA GLY A 41 -0.73 -2.41 -13.67
C GLY A 41 0.75 -2.57 -14.05
N ILE A 42 1.22 -3.81 -14.16
CA ILE A 42 2.57 -4.12 -14.66
C ILE A 42 2.47 -4.63 -16.10
N ASP A 43 2.98 -3.83 -17.03
CA ASP A 43 3.10 -4.17 -18.44
C ASP A 43 4.57 -4.53 -18.78
N LEU A 44 4.78 -5.79 -19.14
CA LEU A 44 6.09 -6.36 -19.44
C LEU A 44 6.08 -7.12 -20.77
N GLU A 45 5.10 -6.90 -21.64
CA GLU A 45 4.99 -7.69 -22.88
C GLU A 45 6.17 -7.48 -23.83
N SER A 46 6.86 -6.34 -23.73
CA SER A 46 8.08 -6.06 -24.49
C SER A 46 9.30 -6.86 -24.02
N LEU A 47 9.22 -7.59 -22.89
CA LEU A 47 10.30 -8.40 -22.35
C LEU A 47 10.03 -9.90 -22.55
N PRO A 48 10.62 -10.55 -23.57
CA PRO A 48 10.27 -11.92 -23.90
C PRO A 48 10.87 -12.98 -22.95
N ILE A 49 12.05 -12.75 -22.36
CA ILE A 49 12.81 -13.85 -21.70
C ILE A 49 12.64 -13.86 -20.17
N TYR A 50 12.55 -12.70 -19.52
CA TYR A 50 12.57 -12.60 -18.05
C TYR A 50 11.34 -11.92 -17.44
N ARG A 51 10.25 -11.76 -18.21
CA ARG A 51 8.99 -11.13 -17.76
C ARG A 51 8.52 -11.63 -16.40
N ILE A 52 8.43 -12.95 -16.23
CA ILE A 52 7.90 -13.55 -14.99
C ILE A 52 8.81 -13.22 -13.80
N ALA A 53 10.12 -13.46 -13.94
CA ALA A 53 11.09 -13.19 -12.88
C ALA A 53 11.10 -11.71 -12.48
N PHE A 54 11.01 -10.82 -13.47
CA PHE A 54 11.01 -9.39 -13.26
C PHE A 54 9.70 -8.87 -12.65
N GLN A 55 8.56 -9.44 -13.04
CA GLN A 55 7.27 -9.18 -12.39
C GLN A 55 7.32 -9.56 -10.92
N GLN A 56 7.86 -10.73 -10.59
CA GLN A 56 8.02 -11.17 -9.20
C GLN A 56 8.99 -10.28 -8.42
N TYR A 57 10.06 -9.81 -9.06
CA TYR A 57 10.98 -8.84 -8.47
C TYR A 57 10.26 -7.53 -8.13
N LEU A 58 9.48 -6.96 -9.06
CA LEU A 58 8.71 -5.73 -8.83
C LEU A 58 7.66 -5.91 -7.73
N ILE A 59 6.90 -7.02 -7.76
CA ILE A 59 5.92 -7.34 -6.71
C ILE A 59 6.62 -7.40 -5.35
N ARG A 60 7.78 -8.05 -5.26
CA ARG A 60 8.57 -8.14 -4.02
C ARG A 60 9.03 -6.76 -3.54
N GLU A 61 9.56 -5.94 -4.43
CA GLU A 61 10.03 -4.59 -4.09
C GLU A 61 8.90 -3.67 -3.61
N LEU A 62 7.72 -3.82 -4.21
CA LEU A 62 6.55 -3.01 -3.91
C LEU A 62 5.71 -3.54 -2.74
N ARG A 63 5.88 -4.81 -2.34
CA ARG A 63 5.14 -5.45 -1.23
C ARG A 63 5.21 -4.69 0.09
N GLY A 64 6.27 -3.89 0.31
CA GLY A 64 6.44 -3.06 1.49
C GLY A 64 5.62 -1.77 1.49
N VAL A 65 4.97 -1.42 0.38
CA VAL A 65 4.13 -0.24 0.26
C VAL A 65 2.69 -0.63 0.59
N SER A 66 2.11 -0.03 1.64
CA SER A 66 0.72 -0.28 2.03
C SER A 66 -0.27 0.44 1.11
N GLY A 67 -1.47 -0.12 0.97
CA GLY A 67 -2.56 0.53 0.23
C GLY A 67 -2.36 0.53 -1.29
N ILE A 68 -1.68 -0.49 -1.83
CA ILE A 68 -1.56 -0.72 -3.27
C ILE A 68 -2.07 -2.10 -3.66
N GLU A 69 -2.62 -2.18 -4.85
CA GLU A 69 -2.97 -3.43 -5.53
C GLU A 69 -2.10 -3.54 -6.78
N ILE A 70 -1.42 -4.67 -6.94
CA ILE A 70 -0.49 -4.90 -8.05
C ILE A 70 -1.03 -6.06 -8.87
N GLU A 71 -1.17 -5.84 -10.16
CA GLU A 71 -1.64 -6.87 -11.09
C GLU A 71 -0.96 -6.75 -12.45
N SER A 72 -1.12 -7.78 -13.27
CA SER A 72 -0.71 -7.71 -14.68
C SER A 72 -1.58 -6.67 -15.39
N TYR A 73 -0.97 -5.89 -16.28
CA TYR A 73 -1.72 -4.96 -17.11
C TYR A 73 -2.69 -5.70 -18.04
N GLU A 74 -3.94 -5.24 -18.07
CA GLU A 74 -5.01 -5.68 -18.96
C GLU A 74 -5.58 -4.48 -19.71
N GLU A 75 -5.72 -4.62 -21.03
CA GLU A 75 -6.23 -3.54 -21.87
C GLU A 75 -7.70 -3.22 -21.54
N GLY A 76 -8.02 -1.93 -21.40
CA GLY A 76 -9.37 -1.47 -21.04
C GLY A 76 -9.66 -1.38 -19.54
N LYS A 77 -8.75 -1.85 -18.67
CA LYS A 77 -8.84 -1.64 -17.23
C LYS A 77 -8.25 -0.28 -16.82
N ASN A 78 -8.85 0.35 -15.82
CA ASN A 78 -8.38 1.63 -15.29
C ASN A 78 -7.35 1.39 -14.17
N TYR A 79 -6.18 1.97 -14.37
CA TYR A 79 -5.06 1.93 -13.43
C TYR A 79 -4.73 3.34 -12.97
N ASP A 80 -4.35 3.49 -11.70
CA ASP A 80 -3.80 4.75 -11.19
C ASP A 80 -2.33 4.93 -11.63
N LEU A 81 -1.64 3.80 -11.86
CA LEU A 81 -0.30 3.77 -12.41
C LEU A 81 -0.07 2.53 -13.28
N VAL A 82 0.55 2.71 -14.44
CA VAL A 82 1.04 1.59 -15.26
C VAL A 82 2.56 1.61 -15.29
N ILE A 83 3.19 0.53 -14.84
CA ILE A 83 4.63 0.33 -14.94
C ILE A 83 4.91 -0.36 -16.27
N THR A 84 5.70 0.28 -17.13
CA THR A 84 5.98 -0.25 -18.47
C THR A 84 7.40 0.10 -18.93
N PHE A 85 7.87 -0.66 -19.92
CA PHE A 85 9.09 -0.41 -20.68
C PHE A 85 8.82 0.22 -22.05
N CYS A 86 7.57 0.48 -22.39
CA CYS A 86 7.20 1.06 -23.67
C CYS A 86 6.09 2.09 -23.46
N GLN A 87 6.27 3.29 -24.00
CA GLN A 87 5.23 4.32 -23.94
C GLN A 87 4.11 3.92 -24.90
N ARG A 88 2.97 3.46 -24.37
CA ARG A 88 1.82 3.06 -25.20
C ARG A 88 0.76 4.14 -25.24
N ASN A 89 0.47 4.79 -24.11
CA ASN A 89 -0.68 5.65 -24.00
C ASN A 89 -0.44 6.90 -23.14
N LYS A 90 -0.44 8.08 -23.78
CA LYS A 90 -0.22 9.37 -23.10
C LYS A 90 -1.35 9.78 -22.15
N GLN A 91 -2.50 9.11 -22.19
CA GLN A 91 -3.65 9.43 -21.33
C GLN A 91 -3.62 8.74 -19.97
N GLN A 92 -2.80 7.69 -19.79
CA GLN A 92 -2.65 7.01 -18.51
C GLN A 92 -1.36 7.46 -17.80
N SER A 93 -1.38 7.45 -16.46
CA SER A 93 -0.20 7.75 -15.65
C SER A 93 0.79 6.59 -15.77
N GLU A 94 1.73 6.71 -16.70
CA GLU A 94 2.76 5.71 -16.97
C GLU A 94 4.05 6.01 -16.19
N TYR A 95 4.64 4.98 -15.58
CA TYR A 95 5.99 5.03 -15.03
C TYR A 95 6.93 4.16 -15.87
N TYR A 96 7.89 4.82 -16.50
CA TYR A 96 8.88 4.14 -17.33
C TYR A 96 10.04 3.61 -16.48
N LEU A 97 10.29 2.31 -16.56
CA LEU A 97 11.49 1.70 -15.98
C LEU A 97 12.66 1.78 -16.96
N SER A 98 13.83 2.16 -16.45
CA SER A 98 15.08 1.94 -17.18
C SER A 98 15.27 0.43 -17.42
N GLU A 99 15.97 0.04 -18.49
CA GLU A 99 16.14 -1.34 -18.98
C GLU A 99 16.59 -2.37 -17.92
N PHE A 100 17.07 -1.93 -16.75
CA PHE A 100 17.51 -2.79 -15.65
C PHE A 100 16.83 -2.49 -14.30
N ALA A 101 15.82 -1.61 -14.25
CA ALA A 101 15.22 -1.07 -13.02
C ALA A 101 16.24 -0.90 -11.90
N SER A 102 17.09 0.11 -12.06
CA SER A 102 18.11 0.45 -11.06
C SER A 102 17.45 0.58 -9.68
N PRO A 103 18.18 0.31 -8.58
CA PRO A 103 17.68 0.62 -7.23
C PRO A 103 17.14 2.06 -7.12
N TYR A 104 17.70 2.99 -7.89
CA TYR A 104 17.20 4.36 -7.99
C TYR A 104 15.78 4.46 -8.56
N ASP A 105 15.47 3.69 -9.62
CA ASP A 105 14.16 3.66 -10.26
C ASP A 105 13.10 3.12 -9.30
N ILE A 106 13.45 2.11 -8.50
CA ILE A 106 12.56 1.57 -7.48
C ILE A 106 12.26 2.59 -6.38
N ILE A 107 13.27 3.34 -5.91
CA ILE A 107 13.06 4.41 -4.92
C ILE A 107 12.14 5.49 -5.47
N ARG A 108 12.36 5.89 -6.73
CA ARG A 108 11.56 6.93 -7.38
C ARG A 108 10.14 6.45 -7.69
N LEU A 109 9.95 5.20 -8.07
CA LEU A 109 8.66 4.54 -8.23
C LEU A 109 7.88 4.55 -6.91
N LYS A 110 8.51 4.12 -5.80
CA LYS A 110 7.89 4.15 -4.46
C LYS A 110 7.44 5.56 -4.08
N ARG A 111 8.27 6.59 -4.33
CA ARG A 111 7.87 7.99 -4.10
C ARG A 111 6.68 8.40 -4.98
N ARG A 112 6.63 7.98 -6.24
CA ARG A 112 5.52 8.29 -7.14
C ARG A 112 4.21 7.67 -6.64
N ILE A 113 4.26 6.42 -6.19
CA ILE A 113 3.12 5.72 -5.60
C ILE A 113 2.62 6.45 -4.34
N GLU A 114 3.53 6.90 -3.46
CA GLU A 114 3.14 7.68 -2.27
C GLU A 114 2.48 9.02 -2.60
N MET A 115 2.86 9.67 -3.69
CA MET A 115 2.16 10.87 -4.16
C MET A 115 0.74 10.53 -4.65
N LEU A 116 0.58 9.47 -5.44
CA LEU A 116 -0.73 9.02 -5.93
C LEU A 116 -1.67 8.62 -4.78
N LYS A 117 -1.14 8.00 -3.72
CA LYS A 117 -1.91 7.66 -2.52
C LYS A 117 -2.53 8.89 -1.85
N LYS A 118 -1.79 10.01 -1.79
CA LYS A 118 -2.25 11.29 -1.23
C LYS A 118 -3.22 12.05 -2.12
N GLU A 119 -3.19 11.80 -3.43
CA GLU A 119 -4.15 12.39 -4.37
C GLU A 119 -5.49 11.65 -4.32
N LYS A 120 -5.47 10.36 -3.96
CA LYS A 120 -6.65 9.47 -3.98
C LYS A 120 -7.42 9.43 -2.66
N ASN A 121 -6.76 9.68 -1.52
CA ASN A 121 -7.33 9.71 -0.18
C ASN A 121 -6.99 11.04 0.50
#